data_AF-U1F9T7-F1
#
_entry.id   AF-U1F9T7-F1
#
_cell.length_a   1.000
_cell.length_b   1.000
_cell.length_c   1.000
_cell.angle_alpha   90.00
_cell.angle_beta   90.00
_cell.angle_gamma   90.00
#
_symmetry.space_group_name_H-M   'P 1'
#
loop_
_entity.id
_entity.type
_entity.pdbx_description
1 polymer ?
#
loop_
_entity_poly.entity_id
_entity_poly.type
_entity_poly.pdbx_seq_one_letter_code
_entity_poly.pdbx_strand_id
1 'polypeptide(L)'
;MTLPEKQSLELVVSVTNINYNKGSKIVHTCKPLKEYTLFVDAVRKHLKLDSENGFKNAIKECIQNDILREYLLRKSKEVMNMLIAEYDYDVDIAVQREEEREIALQEGISEGSYQAKLETAKLMRTHNYPIAEICTMTGLSETEVEQL
;
A
#
# COMPACT_ATOMS: atom_id res chain seq x y z
N MET A 1 35.59 -45.37 -28.01
CA MET A 1 35.09 -44.18 -27.28
C MET A 1 35.98 -44.00 -26.07
N THR A 2 36.80 -42.95 -26.05
CA THR A 2 37.74 -42.66 -24.94
C THR A 2 36.96 -42.15 -23.73
N LEU A 3 37.14 -42.80 -22.58
CA LEU A 3 36.58 -42.34 -21.30
C LEU A 3 37.17 -40.96 -20.95
N PRO A 4 36.37 -39.98 -20.51
CA PRO A 4 36.90 -38.68 -20.14
C PRO A 4 37.74 -38.82 -18.86
N GLU A 5 39.00 -38.37 -18.91
CA GLU A 5 39.88 -38.34 -17.75
C GLU A 5 39.28 -37.47 -16.64
N LYS A 6 39.18 -38.03 -15.42
CA LYS A 6 38.69 -37.34 -14.24
C LYS A 6 39.76 -36.36 -13.76
N GLN A 7 39.65 -35.11 -14.20
CA GLN A 7 40.51 -34.02 -13.77
C GLN A 7 40.41 -33.88 -12.24
N SER A 8 41.53 -34.11 -11.56
CA SER A 8 41.64 -34.03 -10.10
C SER A 8 42.47 -32.80 -9.76
N LEU A 9 41.91 -31.87 -8.98
CA LEU A 9 42.56 -30.62 -8.61
C LEU A 9 42.66 -30.55 -7.07
N GLU A 10 43.87 -30.40 -6.55
CA GLU A 10 44.09 -30.09 -5.13
C GLU A 10 44.21 -28.57 -4.96
N LEU A 11 43.40 -28.00 -4.07
CA LEU A 11 43.35 -26.56 -3.80
C LEU A 11 43.53 -26.29 -2.31
N VAL A 12 44.29 -25.24 -2.00
CA VAL A 12 44.31 -24.63 -0.68
C VAL A 12 43.36 -23.43 -0.72
N VAL A 13 42.28 -23.48 0.05
CA VAL A 13 41.23 -22.45 0.07
C VAL A 13 41.22 -21.73 1.41
N SER A 14 41.13 -20.40 1.39
CA SER A 14 40.93 -19.60 2.60
C SER A 14 39.45 -19.28 2.79
N VAL A 15 38.93 -19.55 4.00
CA VAL A 15 37.54 -19.26 4.37
C VAL A 15 37.53 -18.07 5.33
N THR A 16 36.81 -17.00 4.95
CA THR A 16 36.69 -15.80 5.79
C THR A 16 35.27 -15.67 6.34
N ASN A 17 35.15 -15.48 7.65
CA ASN A 17 33.87 -15.23 8.29
C ASN A 17 33.45 -13.77 8.13
N ILE A 18 32.31 -13.55 7.48
CA ILE A 18 31.77 -12.22 7.17
C ILE A 18 30.67 -11.76 8.13
N ASN A 19 30.40 -12.45 9.24
CA ASN A 19 29.39 -11.99 10.20
C ASN A 19 29.69 -10.56 10.68
N TYR A 20 28.64 -9.76 10.85
CA TYR A 20 28.70 -8.31 11.13
C TYR A 20 29.67 -7.92 12.26
N ASN A 21 29.74 -8.71 13.34
CA ASN A 21 30.60 -8.43 14.51
C ASN A 21 32.05 -8.94 14.41
N LYS A 22 32.47 -9.54 13.29
CA LYS A 22 33.82 -10.13 13.16
C LYS A 22 34.84 -9.25 12.44
N GLY A 23 34.47 -8.02 12.05
CA GLY A 23 35.41 -6.98 11.60
C GLY A 23 36.27 -7.36 10.39
N SER A 24 35.73 -8.18 9.47
CA SER A 24 36.50 -8.61 8.30
C SER A 24 36.75 -7.44 7.34
N LYS A 25 38.00 -7.26 6.89
CA LYS A 25 38.39 -6.15 6.00
C LYS A 25 37.52 -6.09 4.73
N ILE A 26 37.17 -7.25 4.18
CA ILE A 26 36.40 -7.40 2.94
C ILE A 26 34.98 -6.78 3.08
N VAL A 27 34.36 -6.93 4.25
CA VAL A 27 33.04 -6.35 4.53
C VAL A 27 33.10 -4.83 4.60
N HIS A 28 34.21 -4.24 5.05
CA HIS A 28 34.39 -2.78 5.04
C HIS A 28 34.67 -2.22 3.65
N THR A 29 35.34 -3.00 2.79
CA THR A 29 35.67 -2.57 1.41
C THR A 29 34.48 -2.67 0.46
N CYS A 30 33.56 -3.60 0.68
CA CYS A 30 32.42 -3.85 -0.21
C CYS A 30 31.09 -3.41 0.42
N LYS A 31 30.51 -2.33 -0.11
CA LYS A 31 29.23 -1.78 0.35
C LYS A 31 28.07 -2.80 0.29
N PRO A 32 27.82 -3.50 -0.85
CA PRO A 32 26.79 -4.54 -0.90
C PRO A 32 26.98 -5.66 0.12
N LEU A 33 28.23 -6.07 0.36
CA LEU A 33 28.53 -7.13 1.33
C LEU A 33 28.24 -6.66 2.76
N LYS A 34 28.59 -5.41 3.10
CA LYS A 34 28.23 -4.79 4.37
C LYS A 34 26.72 -4.81 4.61
N GLU A 35 25.95 -4.36 3.62
CA GLU A 35 24.49 -4.34 3.71
C GLU A 35 23.91 -5.76 3.84
N TYR A 36 24.47 -6.74 3.13
CA TYR A 36 24.08 -8.14 3.30
C TYR A 36 24.34 -8.65 4.72
N THR A 37 25.48 -8.30 5.33
CA THR A 37 25.77 -8.74 6.71
C THR A 37 24.84 -8.10 7.73
N LEU A 38 24.41 -6.86 7.50
CA LEU A 38 23.41 -6.17 8.29
C LEU A 38 22.03 -6.82 8.15
N PHE A 39 21.63 -7.16 6.93
CA PHE A 39 20.38 -7.87 6.66
C PHE A 39 20.33 -9.22 7.39
N VAL A 40 21.39 -10.03 7.29
CA VAL A 40 21.44 -11.34 7.99
C VAL A 40 21.39 -11.17 9.51
N ASP A 41 22.00 -10.12 10.05
CA ASP A 41 21.93 -9.82 11.49
C ASP A 41 20.51 -9.40 11.91
N ALA A 42 19.84 -8.54 11.13
CA ALA A 42 18.46 -8.14 11.37
C ALA A 42 17.50 -9.35 11.33
N VAL A 43 17.60 -10.20 10.30
CA VAL A 43 16.80 -11.42 10.18
C VAL A 43 17.01 -12.33 11.39
N ARG A 44 18.26 -12.53 11.84
CA ARG A 44 18.56 -13.35 13.03
C ARG A 44 18.00 -12.78 14.32
N LYS A 45 17.95 -11.45 14.46
CA LYS A 45 17.36 -10.78 15.63
C LYS A 45 15.85 -10.95 15.64
N HIS A 46 15.19 -10.65 14.53
CA HIS A 46 13.74 -10.75 14.44
C HIS A 46 13.24 -12.18 14.50
N LEU A 47 13.94 -13.15 13.90
CA LEU A 47 13.57 -14.56 13.96
C LEU A 47 13.66 -15.14 15.38
N LYS A 48 14.52 -14.57 16.24
CA LYS A 48 14.59 -14.95 17.66
C LYS A 48 13.43 -14.39 18.48
N LEU A 49 12.88 -13.25 18.07
CA LEU A 49 11.76 -12.59 18.75
C LEU A 49 10.42 -13.19 18.30
N ASP A 50 10.28 -13.40 17.00
CA ASP A 50 9.08 -13.92 16.36
C ASP A 50 9.48 -14.81 15.19
N SER A 51 9.21 -16.11 15.29
CA SER A 51 9.55 -17.06 14.23
C SER A 51 8.61 -16.97 13.02
N GLU A 52 7.41 -16.43 13.20
CA GLU A 52 6.34 -16.41 12.21
C GLU A 52 6.36 -15.10 11.41
N ASN A 53 6.45 -13.94 12.08
CA ASN A 53 6.54 -12.64 11.41
C ASN A 53 7.93 -12.00 11.45
N GLY A 54 8.90 -12.58 12.14
CA GLY A 54 10.23 -11.98 12.27
C GLY A 54 10.93 -11.80 10.92
N PHE A 55 10.70 -12.67 9.95
CA PHE A 55 11.25 -12.48 8.61
C PHE A 55 10.59 -11.31 7.87
N LYS A 56 9.25 -11.17 7.96
CA LYS A 56 8.51 -10.04 7.36
C LYS A 56 8.97 -8.71 7.98
N ASN A 57 9.09 -8.66 9.31
CA ASN A 57 9.51 -7.47 10.04
C ASN A 57 10.97 -7.09 9.74
N ALA A 58 11.87 -8.08 9.61
CA ALA A 58 13.25 -7.83 9.21
C ALA A 58 13.35 -7.23 7.80
N ILE A 59 12.54 -7.71 6.84
CA ILE A 59 12.51 -7.14 5.49
C ILE A 59 12.02 -5.69 5.53
N LYS A 60 10.92 -5.42 6.24
CA LYS A 60 10.38 -4.06 6.39
C LYS A 60 11.43 -3.12 6.98
N GLU A 61 12.09 -3.51 8.07
CA GLU A 61 13.16 -2.73 8.70
C GLU A 61 14.35 -2.49 7.75
N CYS A 62 14.78 -3.51 7.00
CA CYS A 62 15.90 -3.38 6.08
C CYS A 62 15.59 -2.43 4.92
N ILE A 63 14.36 -2.44 4.40
CA ILE A 63 13.91 -1.51 3.35
C ILE A 63 13.85 -0.08 3.89
N GLN A 64 13.35 0.12 5.11
CA GLN A 64 13.28 1.44 5.75
C GLN A 64 14.67 2.03 6.03
N ASN A 65 15.63 1.19 6.42
CA ASN A 65 17.00 1.60 6.72
C ASN A 65 17.93 1.67 5.49
N ASP A 66 17.39 1.59 4.27
CA ASP A 66 18.13 1.60 3.00
C ASP A 66 19.18 0.47 2.87
N ILE A 67 18.94 -0.68 3.51
CA ILE A 67 19.83 -1.84 3.50
C ILE A 67 19.37 -2.79 2.38
N LEU A 68 20.18 -2.98 1.34
CA LEU A 68 19.83 -3.80 0.16
C LEU A 68 18.49 -3.39 -0.47
N ARG A 69 18.07 -2.13 -0.31
CA ARG A 69 16.72 -1.67 -0.66
C ARG A 69 16.31 -2.02 -2.09
N GLU A 70 17.14 -1.69 -3.07
CA GLU A 70 16.83 -1.99 -4.48
C GLU A 70 16.76 -3.50 -4.77
N TYR A 71 17.67 -4.27 -4.16
CA TYR A 71 17.72 -5.72 -4.33
C TYR A 71 16.49 -6.39 -3.70
N LEU A 72 16.18 -5.98 -2.46
CA LEU A 72 15.01 -6.44 -1.74
C LEU A 72 13.75 -6.02 -2.49
N LEU A 73 13.56 -4.76 -2.89
CA LEU A 73 12.36 -4.33 -3.64
C LEU A 73 12.14 -5.10 -4.95
N ARG A 74 13.21 -5.38 -5.70
CA ARG A 74 13.12 -6.14 -6.95
C ARG A 74 12.66 -7.57 -6.71
N LYS A 75 13.19 -8.23 -5.67
CA LYS A 75 12.87 -9.64 -5.35
C LYS A 75 11.65 -9.79 -4.44
N SER A 76 11.35 -8.78 -3.64
CA SER A 76 10.24 -8.70 -2.71
C SER A 76 8.93 -8.47 -3.44
N LYS A 77 8.92 -8.00 -4.68
CA LYS A 77 7.70 -8.03 -5.49
C LYS A 77 7.15 -9.47 -5.68
N GLU A 78 8.01 -10.49 -5.69
CA GLU A 78 7.59 -11.90 -5.72
C GLU A 78 7.40 -12.47 -4.32
N VAL A 79 8.31 -12.16 -3.39
CA VAL A 79 8.32 -12.74 -2.03
C VAL A 79 7.27 -12.07 -1.12
N MET A 80 7.03 -10.77 -1.25
CA MET A 80 5.96 -10.04 -0.54
C MET A 80 4.60 -10.30 -1.16
N ASN A 81 4.46 -10.48 -2.48
CA ASN A 81 3.18 -10.93 -3.04
C ASN A 81 2.79 -12.35 -2.55
N MET A 82 3.76 -13.16 -2.11
CA MET A 82 3.51 -14.47 -1.49
C MET A 82 3.31 -14.40 0.03
N LEU A 83 3.93 -13.44 0.73
CA LEU A 83 3.88 -13.29 2.21
C LEU A 83 2.87 -12.23 2.70
N ILE A 84 2.44 -11.31 1.84
CA ILE A 84 1.43 -10.26 2.03
C ILE A 84 0.22 -10.59 1.14
N ALA A 85 -0.23 -11.84 1.15
CA ALA A 85 -1.64 -12.11 0.90
C ALA A 85 -2.50 -11.64 2.11
N GLU A 86 -1.86 -11.25 3.21
CA GLU A 86 -2.48 -10.58 4.36
C GLU A 86 -2.37 -9.05 4.20
N TYR A 87 -3.38 -8.49 3.54
CA TYR A 87 -4.03 -7.20 3.80
C TYR A 87 -3.18 -6.10 4.49
N ASP A 88 -2.75 -5.10 3.72
CA ASP A 88 -2.15 -3.87 4.24
C ASP A 88 -3.25 -2.92 4.74
N TYR A 89 -3.60 -3.04 6.03
CA TYR A 89 -4.65 -2.25 6.69
C TYR A 89 -4.49 -0.74 6.49
N ASP A 90 -3.26 -0.23 6.45
CA ASP A 90 -3.02 1.21 6.35
C ASP A 90 -3.37 1.73 4.95
N VAL A 91 -3.12 0.93 3.92
CA VAL A 91 -3.51 1.24 2.54
C VAL A 91 -5.03 1.15 2.37
N ASP A 92 -5.68 0.13 2.94
CA ASP A 92 -7.13 -0.02 2.79
C ASP A 92 -7.91 1.08 3.53
N ILE A 93 -7.43 1.48 4.73
CA ILE A 93 -7.99 2.63 5.46
C ILE A 93 -7.83 3.93 4.66
N ALA A 94 -6.70 4.13 3.98
CA ALA A 94 -6.48 5.33 3.18
C ALA A 94 -7.42 5.37 1.95
N VAL A 95 -7.61 4.23 1.28
CA VAL A 95 -8.52 4.12 0.13
C VAL A 95 -9.98 4.31 0.57
N GLN A 96 -10.44 3.64 1.63
CA GLN A 96 -11.81 3.80 2.13
C GLN A 96 -12.12 5.24 2.54
N ARG A 97 -11.18 5.93 3.22
CA ARG A 97 -11.37 7.34 3.60
C ARG A 97 -11.47 8.27 2.41
N GLU A 98 -10.78 7.98 1.31
CA GLU A 98 -10.86 8.77 0.09
C GLU A 98 -12.19 8.51 -0.64
N GLU A 99 -12.60 7.24 -0.74
CA GLU A 99 -13.89 6.86 -1.32
C GLU A 99 -15.07 7.43 -0.54
N GLU A 100 -15.03 7.36 0.80
CA GLU A 100 -16.05 7.95 1.68
C GLU A 100 -16.14 9.48 1.52
N ARG A 101 -15.01 10.16 1.33
CA ARG A 101 -15.00 11.61 1.08
C ARG A 101 -15.63 11.97 -0.26
N GLU A 102 -15.34 11.19 -1.29
CA GLU A 102 -15.91 11.42 -2.63
C GLU A 102 -17.42 11.18 -2.61
N ILE A 103 -17.89 10.08 -1.99
CA ILE A 103 -19.33 9.78 -1.85
C ILE A 103 -20.03 10.88 -1.06
N ALA A 104 -19.48 11.29 0.09
CA ALA A 104 -20.07 12.34 0.91
C ALA A 104 -20.14 13.70 0.18
N LEU A 105 -19.16 14.01 -0.67
CA LEU A 105 -19.18 15.21 -1.49
C LEU A 105 -20.28 15.14 -2.56
N GLN A 106 -20.40 14.01 -3.25
CA GLN A 106 -21.42 13.80 -4.28
C GLN A 106 -22.84 13.83 -3.69
N GLU A 107 -23.04 13.17 -2.55
CA GLU A 107 -24.32 13.20 -1.81
C GLU A 107 -24.65 14.61 -1.33
N GLY A 108 -23.69 15.34 -0.76
CA GLY A 108 -23.89 16.72 -0.32
C GLY A 108 -24.25 17.68 -1.46
N ILE A 109 -23.65 17.51 -2.64
CA ILE A 109 -24.00 18.31 -3.83
C ILE A 109 -25.42 17.97 -4.30
N SER A 110 -25.77 16.69 -4.34
CA SER A 110 -27.10 16.22 -4.75
C SER A 110 -28.20 16.71 -3.81
N GLU A 111 -28.01 16.54 -2.50
CA GLU A 111 -28.95 17.01 -1.48
C GLU A 111 -29.08 18.54 -1.49
N GLY A 112 -27.97 19.27 -1.62
CA GLY A 112 -28.02 20.74 -1.72
C GLY A 112 -28.76 21.22 -2.96
N SER A 113 -28.57 20.56 -4.11
CA SER A 113 -29.31 20.87 -5.34
C SER A 113 -30.81 20.60 -5.17
N TYR A 114 -31.17 19.49 -4.52
CA TYR A 114 -32.56 19.13 -4.27
C TYR A 114 -33.24 20.10 -3.29
N GLN A 115 -32.56 20.47 -2.19
CA GLN A 115 -33.06 21.47 -1.25
C GLN A 115 -33.27 22.84 -1.91
N ALA A 116 -32.36 23.28 -2.79
CA ALA A 116 -32.52 24.52 -3.52
C ALA A 116 -33.76 24.50 -4.44
N LYS A 117 -34.06 23.37 -5.08
CA LYS A 117 -35.28 23.20 -5.88
C LYS A 117 -36.55 23.28 -5.03
N LEU A 118 -36.55 22.64 -3.86
CA LEU A 118 -37.68 22.68 -2.92
C LEU A 118 -37.93 24.10 -2.39
N GLU A 119 -36.90 24.80 -1.94
CA GLU A 119 -37.05 26.18 -1.46
C GLU A 119 -37.54 27.13 -2.57
N THR A 120 -37.05 26.94 -3.81
CA THR A 120 -37.54 27.67 -4.99
C THR A 120 -39.01 27.36 -5.27
N ALA A 121 -39.42 26.09 -5.19
CA ALA A 121 -40.82 25.68 -5.39
C ALA A 121 -41.75 26.27 -4.32
N LYS A 122 -41.35 26.25 -3.03
CA LYS A 122 -42.09 26.88 -1.92
C LYS A 122 -42.29 28.37 -2.14
N LEU A 123 -41.24 29.08 -2.58
CA LEU A 123 -41.32 30.50 -2.89
C LEU A 123 -42.33 30.76 -4.02
N MET A 124 -42.24 30.02 -5.12
CA MET A 124 -43.19 30.14 -6.24
C MET A 124 -44.63 29.80 -5.84
N ARG A 125 -44.82 28.82 -4.95
CA ARG A 125 -46.13 28.45 -4.39
C ARG A 125 -46.73 29.58 -3.57
N THR A 126 -45.92 30.24 -2.74
CA THR A 126 -46.31 31.41 -1.93
C THR A 126 -46.75 32.59 -2.81
N HIS A 127 -46.18 32.70 -4.02
CA HIS A 127 -46.54 33.72 -5.00
C HIS A 127 -47.68 33.30 -5.95
N ASN A 128 -48.39 32.20 -5.67
CA ASN A 128 -49.52 31.69 -6.47
C ASN A 128 -49.19 31.36 -7.93
N TYR A 129 -47.97 30.92 -8.24
CA TYR A 129 -47.65 30.42 -9.58
C TYR A 129 -48.42 29.11 -9.89
N PRO A 130 -48.81 28.87 -11.16
CA PRO A 130 -49.42 27.62 -11.59
C PRO A 130 -48.52 26.41 -11.32
N ILE A 131 -49.08 25.32 -10.80
CA ILE A 131 -48.34 24.09 -10.45
C ILE A 131 -47.56 23.55 -11.65
N ALA A 132 -48.15 23.59 -12.85
CA ALA A 132 -47.52 23.16 -14.08
C ALA A 132 -46.24 23.95 -14.42
N GLU A 133 -46.23 25.27 -14.16
CA GLU A 133 -45.04 26.11 -14.37
C GLU A 133 -43.97 25.83 -13.32
N ILE A 134 -44.36 25.61 -12.05
CA ILE A 134 -43.42 25.27 -10.98
C ILE A 134 -42.71 23.93 -11.25
N CYS A 135 -43.46 22.92 -11.71
CA CYS A 135 -42.90 21.61 -12.09
C CYS A 135 -41.93 21.75 -13.27
N THR A 136 -42.26 22.59 -14.26
CA THR A 136 -41.41 22.85 -15.42
C THR A 136 -40.11 23.57 -15.03
N MET A 137 -40.16 24.51 -14.07
CA MET A 137 -39.01 25.33 -13.66
C MET A 137 -38.09 24.62 -12.67
N THR A 138 -38.64 23.81 -11.77
CA THR A 138 -37.86 23.14 -10.70
C THR A 138 -37.50 21.69 -11.02
N GLY A 139 -38.20 21.07 -11.98
CA GLY A 139 -38.06 19.66 -12.34
C GLY A 139 -38.56 18.71 -11.25
N LEU A 140 -39.34 19.20 -10.29
CA LEU A 140 -40.02 18.42 -9.26
C LEU A 140 -41.32 17.82 -9.82
N SER A 141 -41.77 16.73 -9.21
CA SER A 141 -43.04 16.11 -9.58
C SER A 141 -44.24 16.93 -9.10
N GLU A 142 -45.38 16.82 -9.78
CA GLU A 142 -46.62 17.50 -9.39
C GLU A 142 -47.03 17.14 -7.94
N THR A 143 -46.82 15.88 -7.53
CA THR A 143 -47.09 15.41 -6.17
C THR A 143 -46.21 16.06 -5.11
N GLU A 144 -44.93 16.32 -5.42
CA GLU A 144 -44.03 17.01 -4.49
C GLU A 144 -44.41 18.49 -4.36
N VAL A 145 -44.77 19.13 -5.46
CA VAL A 145 -45.17 20.55 -5.47
C VAL A 145 -46.54 20.77 -4.81
N GLU A 146 -47.45 19.81 -4.90
CA GLU A 146 -48.76 19.85 -4.23
C GLU A 146 -48.68 19.68 -2.70
N GLN A 147 -47.61 19.01 -2.21
CA GLN A 147 -47.37 18.76 -0.79
C GLN A 147 -46.59 19.90 -0.08
N LEU A 148 -46.08 20.89 -0.82
CA LEU A 148 -45.40 22.09 -0.32
C LEU A 148 -46.38 23.22 0.02
#